data_AF-A5C5Z2-F1
#
_entry.id   AF-A5C5Z2-F1
#
_cell.length_a   1.000
_cell.length_b   1.000
_cell.length_c   1.000
_cell.angle_alpha   90.00
_cell.angle_beta   90.00
_cell.angle_gamma   90.00
#
_symmetry.space_group_name_H-M   'P 1'
#
loop_
_entity.id
_entity.type
_entity.pdbx_description
1 polymer ?
#
loop_
_entity_poly.entity_id
_entity_poly.type
_entity_poly.pdbx_seq_one_letter_code
_entity_poly.pdbx_strand_id
1 'polypeptide(L)'
;MGFLAPLAPRALPDPVPPQFRLDLYCAYHQSVGHHTDRCTALRHAIQDIVDSGTFGHPQSDMSLISTPAQAMHADTPSPAVPDLIDLGD
;
A
#
# COMPACT_ATOMS: atom_id res chain seq x y z
N MET A 1 -21.24 9.61 24.36
CA MET A 1 -22.09 9.38 23.16
C MET A 1 -21.83 10.51 22.18
N GLY A 2 -20.99 10.29 21.16
CA GLY A 2 -20.69 11.31 20.15
C GLY A 2 -21.72 11.30 19.04
N PHE A 3 -22.40 12.42 18.80
CA PHE A 3 -23.41 12.55 17.76
C PHE A 3 -22.74 13.13 16.51
N LEU A 4 -22.60 12.34 15.45
CA LEU A 4 -22.21 12.87 14.15
C LEU A 4 -23.44 13.50 13.51
N ALA A 5 -23.52 14.83 13.54
CA ALA A 5 -24.55 15.56 12.83
C ALA A 5 -24.36 15.39 11.30
N PRO A 6 -25.41 15.09 10.54
CA PRO A 6 -25.32 15.07 9.08
C PRO A 6 -24.85 16.44 8.57
N LEU A 7 -23.81 16.46 7.74
CA LEU A 7 -23.41 17.67 7.04
C LEU A 7 -24.51 18.01 6.03
N ALA A 8 -24.98 19.26 6.03
CA ALA A 8 -25.95 19.74 5.05
C ALA A 8 -25.45 19.46 3.62
N PRO A 9 -26.31 19.03 2.69
CA PRO A 9 -25.92 18.85 1.30
C PRO A 9 -25.30 20.14 0.77
N ARG A 10 -24.04 20.08 0.33
CA ARG A 10 -23.40 21.23 -0.33
C ARG A 10 -24.13 21.47 -1.65
N ALA A 11 -24.49 22.74 -1.90
CA ALA A 11 -25.00 23.16 -3.20
C ALA A 11 -24.00 22.78 -4.30
N LEU A 12 -24.53 22.34 -5.45
CA LEU A 12 -23.70 22.04 -6.60
C LEU A 12 -22.95 23.33 -7.01
N PRO A 13 -21.62 23.30 -7.18
CA PRO A 13 -20.87 24.47 -7.61
C PRO A 13 -21.40 24.99 -8.96
N ASP A 14 -21.53 26.31 -9.08
CA ASP A 14 -21.91 27.03 -10.31
C ASP A 14 -20.67 27.77 -10.84
N PRO A 15 -20.19 27.46 -12.07
CA PRO A 15 -20.74 26.51 -13.02
C PRO A 15 -20.48 25.05 -12.62
N VAL A 16 -21.42 24.19 -13.02
CA VAL A 16 -21.33 22.75 -12.83
C VAL A 16 -20.06 22.23 -13.51
N PRO A 17 -19.20 21.47 -12.79
CA PRO A 17 -17.97 20.96 -13.37
C PRO A 17 -18.25 20.12 -14.63
N PRO A 18 -17.42 20.21 -15.68
CA PRO A 18 -17.67 19.52 -16.95
C PRO A 18 -17.71 18.00 -16.82
N GLN A 19 -17.08 17.45 -15.79
CA GLN A 19 -17.11 16.02 -15.46
C GLN A 19 -18.33 15.58 -14.62
N PHE A 20 -19.18 16.51 -14.20
CA PHE A 20 -20.37 16.20 -13.41
C PHE A 20 -21.49 15.71 -14.33
N ARG A 21 -22.02 14.53 -13.98
CA ARG A 21 -22.92 13.74 -14.79
C ARG A 21 -23.99 13.12 -13.88
N LEU A 22 -25.25 13.48 -14.13
CA LEU A 22 -26.40 13.04 -13.30
C LEU A 22 -26.69 11.54 -13.46
N ASP A 23 -26.24 10.94 -14.55
CA ASP A 23 -26.33 9.52 -14.86
C ASP A 23 -25.32 8.64 -14.11
N LEU A 24 -24.35 9.25 -13.43
CA LEU A 24 -23.25 8.54 -12.76
C LEU A 24 -23.35 8.66 -11.24
N TYR A 25 -22.92 7.61 -10.53
CA TYR A 25 -22.93 7.56 -9.07
C TYR A 25 -21.55 7.20 -8.51
N CYS A 26 -21.12 7.93 -7.47
CA CYS A 26 -19.88 7.70 -6.75
C CYS A 26 -20.19 7.09 -5.39
N ALA A 27 -19.77 5.84 -5.15
CA ALA A 27 -20.01 5.15 -3.89
C ALA A 27 -19.25 5.78 -2.71
N TYR A 28 -18.09 6.39 -2.96
CA TYR A 28 -17.30 7.07 -1.92
C TYR A 28 -18.02 8.31 -1.38
N HIS A 29 -18.55 9.15 -2.27
CA HIS A 29 -19.32 10.33 -1.88
C HIS A 29 -20.80 10.04 -1.59
N GLN A 30 -21.28 8.86 -2.00
CA GLN A 30 -22.68 8.45 -1.94
C GLN A 30 -23.63 9.43 -2.68
N SER A 31 -23.16 10.00 -3.80
CA SER A 31 -23.87 11.04 -4.54
C SER A 31 -23.73 10.87 -6.06
N VAL A 32 -24.63 11.53 -6.81
CA VAL A 32 -24.56 11.61 -8.27
C VAL A 32 -23.42 12.54 -8.71
N GLY A 33 -22.80 12.26 -9.85
CA GLY A 33 -21.85 13.16 -10.48
C GLY A 33 -20.74 12.47 -11.28
N HIS A 34 -20.05 11.48 -10.72
CA HIS A 34 -18.96 10.75 -11.38
C HIS A 34 -18.90 9.31 -10.89
N HIS A 35 -18.24 8.42 -11.63
CA HIS A 35 -17.98 7.07 -11.14
C HIS A 35 -16.89 7.03 -10.07
N THR A 36 -16.97 6.07 -9.16
CA THR A 36 -16.01 5.89 -8.05
C THR A 36 -14.55 5.77 -8.52
N ASP A 37 -14.28 5.12 -9.65
CA ASP A 37 -12.95 4.94 -10.25
C ASP A 37 -12.28 6.27 -10.68
N ARG A 38 -13.09 7.28 -11.02
CA ARG A 38 -12.63 8.62 -11.42
C ARG A 38 -12.69 9.62 -10.26
N CYS A 39 -12.93 9.17 -9.04
CA CYS A 39 -13.04 10.03 -7.87
C CYS A 39 -11.67 10.56 -7.44
N THR A 40 -11.40 11.83 -7.70
CA THR A 40 -10.15 12.50 -7.29
C THR A 40 -9.98 12.54 -5.77
N ALA A 41 -11.06 12.78 -5.02
CA ALA A 41 -11.01 12.81 -3.55
C ALA A 41 -10.63 11.44 -2.97
N LEU A 42 -11.18 10.35 -3.51
CA LEU A 42 -10.81 8.99 -3.13
C LEU A 42 -9.34 8.70 -3.42
N ARG A 43 -8.86 9.06 -4.62
CA ARG A 43 -7.45 8.89 -4.99
C ARG A 43 -6.51 9.62 -4.02
N HIS A 44 -6.85 10.85 -3.64
CA HIS A 44 -6.05 11.60 -2.66
C HIS A 44 -6.12 10.97 -1.27
N ALA A 45 -7.31 10.57 -0.80
CA ALA A 45 -7.43 9.90 0.50
C ALA A 45 -6.61 8.60 0.58
N ILE A 46 -6.59 7.79 -0.49
CA ILE A 46 -5.75 6.59 -0.57
C ILE A 46 -4.27 6.98 -0.51
N GLN A 47 -3.87 8.01 -1.26
CA GLN A 47 -2.49 8.47 -1.29
C GLN A 47 -2.04 9.01 0.09
N ASP A 48 -2.88 9.79 0.77
CA ASP A 48 -2.60 10.28 2.12
C ASP A 48 -2.41 9.11 3.11
N ILE A 49 -3.19 8.03 2.97
CA ILE A 49 -3.04 6.83 3.80
C ILE A 49 -1.70 6.13 3.50
N VAL A 50 -1.33 6.01 2.22
CA VAL A 50 -0.03 5.45 1.82
C VAL A 50 1.12 6.29 2.36
N ASP A 51 1.05 7.60 2.19
CA ASP A 51 2.10 8.55 2.57
C ASP A 51 2.23 8.67 4.10
N SER A 52 1.13 8.49 4.85
CA SER A 52 1.14 8.46 6.32
C SER A 52 1.84 7.24 6.93
N GLY A 53 2.19 6.22 6.12
CA GLY A 53 2.82 5.00 6.62
C GLY A 53 1.92 4.18 7.56
N THR A 54 0.60 4.39 7.51
CA THR A 54 -0.38 3.66 8.35
C THR A 54 -0.42 2.17 8.02
N PHE A 55 0.05 1.79 6.83
CA PHE A 55 0.38 0.40 6.52
C PHE A 55 1.71 0.07 7.18
N GLY A 56 1.64 -0.48 8.41
CA GLY A 56 2.82 -0.99 9.10
C GLY A 56 3.63 -1.90 8.17
N HIS A 57 4.93 -1.64 8.10
CA HIS A 57 5.85 -2.48 7.35
C HIS A 57 5.84 -3.88 7.99
N PRO A 58 5.61 -4.97 7.23
CA PRO A 58 5.51 -6.31 7.81
C PRO A 58 6.81 -6.82 8.47
N GLN A 59 7.90 -6.05 8.46
CA GLN A 59 9.18 -6.43 9.09
C GLN A 59 9.34 -6.00 10.55
N SER A 60 8.41 -5.28 11.18
CA SER A 60 8.60 -4.85 12.58
C SER A 60 8.40 -5.96 13.63
N ASP A 61 7.91 -7.13 13.24
CA ASP A 61 7.65 -8.26 14.17
C ASP A 61 8.61 -9.44 14.00
N MET A 62 9.78 -9.25 13.38
CA MET A 62 10.72 -10.36 13.20
C MET A 62 12.16 -10.02 13.59
N SER A 63 12.39 -9.76 14.88
CA SER A 63 13.64 -10.12 15.59
C SER A 63 13.58 -9.77 17.08
N LEU A 64 12.62 -10.34 17.83
CA LEU A 64 12.74 -10.39 19.29
C LEU A 64 13.15 -11.76 19.85
N ILE A 65 13.42 -12.78 19.01
CA ILE A 65 13.97 -14.04 19.51
C ILE A 65 14.85 -14.70 18.44
N SER A 66 16.18 -14.59 18.59
CA SER A 66 17.16 -15.69 18.43
C SER A 66 18.55 -15.21 18.86
N THR A 67 18.80 -15.37 20.16
CA THR A 67 20.06 -15.71 20.87
C THR A 67 21.42 -15.26 20.30
N PRO A 68 22.30 -14.67 21.15
CA PRO A 68 23.68 -14.38 20.77
C PRO A 68 24.50 -15.68 20.83
N ALA A 69 24.96 -16.18 19.69
CA ALA A 69 26.00 -17.19 19.63
C ALA A 69 27.30 -16.55 19.14
N GLN A 70 28.04 -15.89 20.04
CA GLN A 70 29.47 -15.72 19.83
C GLN A 70 30.13 -17.08 20.04
N ALA A 71 30.63 -17.69 18.96
CA ALA A 71 31.57 -18.79 19.06
C ALA A 71 32.66 -18.63 17.99
N MET A 72 33.75 -17.99 18.41
CA MET A 72 35.14 -18.34 18.16
C MET A 72 35.62 -18.41 16.70
N HIS A 73 36.50 -17.45 16.37
CA HIS A 73 37.67 -17.62 15.49
C HIS A 73 38.10 -19.08 15.27
N ALA A 74 38.31 -19.48 14.01
CA ALA A 74 39.57 -20.07 13.55
C ALA A 74 39.64 -20.16 12.01
N ASP A 75 40.75 -19.64 11.53
CA ASP A 75 41.38 -19.74 10.21
C ASP A 75 41.49 -21.18 9.67
N THR A 76 41.20 -21.43 8.38
CA THR A 76 42.03 -22.28 7.47
C THR A 76 41.49 -22.32 6.03
N PRO A 77 42.35 -22.51 4.99
CA PRO A 77 42.02 -22.24 3.59
C PRO A 77 41.51 -23.46 2.78
N SER A 78 40.88 -23.15 1.65
CA SER A 78 40.28 -24.03 0.61
C SER A 78 41.19 -25.13 0.03
N PRO A 79 40.62 -26.26 -0.45
CA PRO A 79 41.15 -26.93 -1.63
C PRO A 79 40.12 -27.01 -2.77
N ALA A 80 40.57 -26.64 -3.97
CA ALA A 80 39.84 -26.74 -5.23
C ALA A 80 39.66 -28.19 -5.69
N VAL A 81 38.52 -28.49 -6.32
CA VAL A 81 38.39 -29.56 -7.34
C VAL A 81 37.50 -29.06 -8.49
N PRO A 82 38.02 -28.93 -9.72
CA PRO A 82 37.22 -28.60 -10.90
C PRO A 82 36.78 -29.84 -11.70
N ASP A 83 35.66 -29.64 -12.41
CA ASP A 83 35.21 -30.30 -13.64
C ASP A 83 34.46 -31.64 -13.55
N LEU A 84 33.18 -31.60 -13.94
CA LEU A 84 32.43 -32.75 -14.44
C LEU A 84 31.76 -32.32 -15.75
N ILE A 85 32.49 -32.45 -16.86
CA ILE A 85 31.85 -32.47 -18.19
C ILE A 85 31.21 -33.84 -18.46
N ASP A 86 30.01 -33.72 -18.99
CA ASP A 86 29.02 -34.72 -19.36
C ASP A 86 29.52 -35.74 -20.40
N LEU A 87 29.14 -37.00 -20.20
CA LEU A 87 29.48 -38.13 -21.07
C LEU A 87 28.39 -38.25 -22.16
N GLY A 88 28.71 -37.87 -23.40
CA GLY A 88 27.87 -38.08 -24.58
C GLY A 88 28.54 -39.01 -25.59
N ASP A 89 27.79 -40.04 -26.01
CA ASP A 89 28.07 -41.16 -26.95
C ASP A 89 28.98 -40.85 -28.16
#